data_AF-A0A151NW34-F1
#
_entry.id   AF-A0A151NW34-F1
#
_cell.length_a   1.000
_cell.length_b   1.000
_cell.length_c   1.000
_cell.angle_alpha   90.00
_cell.angle_beta   90.00
_cell.angle_gamma   90.00
#
_symmetry.space_group_name_H-M   'P 1'
#
loop_
_entity.id
_entity.type
_entity.pdbx_description
1 polymer ?
#
loop_
_entity_poly.entity_id
_entity_poly.type
_entity_poly.pdbx_seq_one_letter_code
_entity_poly.pdbx_strand_id
1 'polypeptide(L)'
;MQAMQPLQGPCKAELPSMTPQLAARDELPTPEPWRQLFRGLRYREAEGPGKICSRQRELCRRWLEPQRRSKEQMLELVVLEQFLAILPPEVRSWVCGCHVETCAQAVALAEGFQLGQAEDEKL
;
A
#
# COMPACT_ATOMS: atom_id res chain seq x y z
N MET A 1 -0.63 -42.19 41.27
CA MET A 1 -1.32 -41.96 39.98
C MET A 1 -1.51 -40.46 39.84
N GLN A 2 -0.78 -39.83 38.93
CA GLN A 2 -0.86 -38.38 38.70
C GLN A 2 -1.91 -38.12 37.62
N ALA A 3 -2.92 -37.31 37.94
CA ALA A 3 -3.97 -36.93 37.02
C ALA A 3 -3.43 -35.92 36.00
N MET A 4 -3.59 -36.23 34.70
CA MET A 4 -3.28 -35.30 33.62
C MET A 4 -4.35 -34.22 33.57
N GLN A 5 -3.98 -33.00 33.93
CA GLN A 5 -4.82 -31.81 33.75
C GLN A 5 -4.93 -31.52 32.24
N PRO A 6 -6.11 -31.17 31.70
CA PRO A 6 -6.20 -30.67 30.34
C PRO A 6 -5.59 -29.27 30.29
N LEU A 7 -4.62 -29.09 29.39
CA LEU A 7 -4.11 -27.77 29.00
C LEU A 7 -5.27 -26.97 28.42
N GLN A 8 -5.80 -26.03 29.20
CA GLN A 8 -6.64 -24.94 28.70
C GLN A 8 -5.79 -24.13 27.72
N GLY A 9 -5.97 -24.38 26.43
CA GLY A 9 -5.42 -23.51 25.39
C GLY A 9 -6.07 -22.13 25.52
N PRO A 10 -5.32 -21.03 25.35
CA PRO A 10 -5.90 -19.70 25.42
C PRO A 10 -6.95 -19.54 24.31
N CYS A 11 -8.15 -19.18 24.74
CA CYS A 11 -9.29 -18.85 23.90
C CYS A 11 -8.91 -17.81 22.85
N LYS A 12 -9.05 -18.22 21.58
CA LYS A 12 -9.41 -17.42 20.39
C LYS A 12 -9.26 -15.89 20.58
N ALA A 13 -8.05 -15.38 20.34
CA ALA A 13 -7.89 -13.96 20.07
C ALA A 13 -8.61 -13.66 18.75
N GLU A 14 -9.77 -13.03 18.82
CA GLU A 14 -10.45 -12.47 17.67
C GLU A 14 -9.49 -11.51 16.98
N LEU A 15 -9.17 -11.81 15.72
CA LEU A 15 -8.44 -10.89 14.86
C LEU A 15 -9.24 -9.59 14.80
N PRO A 16 -8.65 -8.42 15.08
CA PRO A 16 -9.35 -7.17 14.89
C PRO A 16 -9.79 -7.12 13.43
N SER A 17 -11.09 -6.91 13.23
CA SER A 17 -11.71 -6.53 11.98
C SER A 17 -11.00 -5.29 11.45
N MET A 18 -9.89 -5.46 10.72
CA MET A 18 -9.26 -4.39 9.94
C MET A 18 -10.08 -4.14 8.67
N THR A 19 -11.39 -3.92 8.83
CA THR A 19 -12.09 -2.98 7.96
C THR A 19 -11.53 -1.61 8.30
N PRO A 20 -10.80 -0.95 7.38
CA PRO A 20 -10.58 0.48 7.53
C PRO A 20 -11.98 1.09 7.60
N GLN A 21 -12.32 1.73 8.71
CA GLN A 21 -13.47 2.60 8.78
C GLN A 21 -13.16 3.77 7.84
N LEU A 22 -13.55 3.59 6.57
CA LEU A 22 -13.60 4.64 5.57
C LEU A 22 -14.68 5.61 6.04
N ALA A 23 -14.25 6.61 6.80
CA ALA A 23 -15.06 7.78 7.10
C ALA A 23 -15.58 8.33 5.76
N ALA A 24 -16.90 8.44 5.69
CA ALA A 24 -17.64 8.86 4.52
C ALA A 24 -17.12 10.21 3.99
N ARG A 25 -16.35 10.15 2.91
CA ARG A 25 -16.34 11.16 1.84
C ARG A 25 -16.33 10.39 0.53
N ASP A 26 -17.14 10.86 -0.39
CA ASP A 26 -17.51 10.22 -1.67
C ASP A 26 -16.36 10.23 -2.68
N GLU A 27 -15.15 9.89 -2.22
CA GLU A 27 -13.97 9.66 -3.03
C GLU A 27 -13.85 8.16 -3.25
N LEU A 28 -13.74 7.76 -4.51
CA LEU A 28 -13.37 6.39 -4.87
C LEU A 28 -12.19 5.97 -3.98
N PRO A 29 -12.23 4.79 -3.34
CA PRO A 29 -11.13 4.36 -2.48
C PRO A 29 -9.84 4.45 -3.28
N THR A 30 -8.93 5.32 -2.85
CA THR A 30 -7.64 5.49 -3.53
C THR A 30 -6.96 4.12 -3.62
N PRO A 31 -6.20 3.80 -4.68
CA PRO A 31 -5.53 2.51 -4.80
C PRO A 31 -4.51 2.22 -3.68
N GLU A 32 -4.11 3.27 -2.96
CA GLU A 32 -3.05 3.31 -1.96
C GLU A 32 -3.21 2.33 -0.78
N PRO A 33 -4.38 2.24 -0.10
CA PRO A 33 -4.55 1.31 1.02
C PRO A 33 -4.48 -0.16 0.57
N TRP A 34 -5.00 -0.47 -0.62
CA TRP A 34 -4.92 -1.82 -1.17
C TRP A 34 -3.49 -2.22 -1.51
N ARG A 35 -2.70 -1.28 -2.06
CA ARG A 35 -1.25 -1.48 -2.27
C ARG A 35 -0.52 -1.78 -0.97
N GLN A 36 -0.76 -0.97 0.07
CA GLN A 36 -0.13 -1.15 1.37
C GLN A 36 -0.44 -2.53 1.97
N LEU A 37 -1.70 -2.97 1.88
CA LEU A 37 -2.10 -4.31 2.31
C LEU A 37 -1.45 -5.41 1.46
N PHE A 38 -1.37 -5.23 0.13
CA PHE A 38 -0.75 -6.18 -0.79
C PHE A 38 0.73 -6.39 -0.46
N ARG A 39 1.49 -5.31 -0.25
CA ARG A 39 2.93 -5.34 0.10
C ARG A 39 3.17 -5.75 1.55
N GLY A 40 2.25 -5.41 2.45
CA GLY A 40 2.32 -5.72 3.87
C GLY A 40 1.86 -7.13 4.22
N LEU A 41 1.28 -7.89 3.28
CA LEU A 41 0.82 -9.25 3.52
C LEU A 41 1.99 -10.15 3.95
N ARG A 42 1.87 -10.73 5.14
CA ARG A 42 2.85 -11.69 5.68
C ARG A 42 2.32 -13.11 5.59
N TYR A 43 3.21 -14.05 5.35
CA TYR A 43 2.87 -15.47 5.40
C TYR A 43 2.57 -15.87 6.84
N ARG A 44 1.41 -16.50 7.06
CA ARG A 44 0.99 -17.06 8.35
C ARG A 44 0.79 -18.56 8.17
N GLU A 45 1.59 -19.35 8.89
CA GLU A 45 1.60 -20.81 8.74
C GLU A 45 0.22 -21.44 9.00
N ALA A 46 -0.53 -20.88 9.95
CA ALA A 46 -1.90 -21.31 10.26
C ALA A 46 -2.92 -21.13 9.11
N GLU A 47 -2.65 -20.23 8.14
CA GLU A 47 -3.54 -19.98 6.99
C GLU A 47 -3.22 -20.91 5.81
N GLY A 48 -1.97 -21.38 5.71
CA GLY A 48 -1.47 -22.20 4.61
C GLY A 48 -1.32 -21.45 3.28
N PRO A 49 -0.54 -22.00 2.34
CA PRO A 49 -0.14 -21.31 1.10
C PRO A 49 -1.32 -20.98 0.19
N GLY A 50 -2.33 -21.85 0.12
CA GLY A 50 -3.51 -21.63 -0.72
C GLY A 50 -4.32 -20.40 -0.32
N LYS A 51 -4.55 -20.20 0.99
CA LYS A 51 -5.31 -19.04 1.49
C LYS A 51 -4.51 -17.74 1.32
N ILE A 52 -3.23 -17.75 1.67
CA ILE A 52 -2.34 -16.59 1.49
C ILE A 52 -2.30 -16.17 0.02
N CYS A 53 -2.15 -17.13 -0.90
CA CYS A 53 -2.10 -16.86 -2.33
C CYS A 53 -3.44 -16.27 -2.86
N SER A 54 -4.58 -16.78 -2.40
CA SER A 54 -5.89 -16.24 -2.75
C SER A 54 -6.10 -14.82 -2.23
N ARG A 55 -5.70 -14.55 -0.99
CA ARG A 55 -5.76 -13.20 -0.40
C ARG A 55 -4.83 -12.22 -1.14
N GLN A 56 -3.62 -12.65 -1.51
CA GLN A 56 -2.70 -11.82 -2.27
C GLN A 56 -3.25 -11.46 -3.66
N ARG A 57 -3.89 -12.42 -4.34
CA ARG A 57 -4.58 -12.17 -5.61
C ARG A 57 -5.73 -11.17 -5.47
N GLU A 58 -6.51 -11.26 -4.40
CA GLU A 58 -7.61 -10.32 -4.16
C GLU A 58 -7.09 -8.89 -3.94
N LEU A 59 -6.08 -8.74 -3.08
CA LEU A 59 -5.45 -7.45 -2.82
C LEU A 59 -4.84 -6.84 -4.09
N CYS A 60 -4.18 -7.67 -4.92
CA CYS A 60 -3.64 -7.24 -6.21
C CYS A 60 -4.74 -6.72 -7.16
N ARG A 61 -5.88 -7.43 -7.26
CA ARG A 61 -7.01 -6.99 -8.09
C ARG A 61 -7.61 -5.68 -7.58
N ARG A 62 -7.74 -5.51 -6.26
CA ARG A 62 -8.28 -4.27 -5.67
C ARG A 62 -7.32 -3.09 -5.84
N TRP A 63 -6.02 -3.34 -5.79
CA TRP A 63 -5.01 -2.31 -6.04
C TRP A 63 -4.97 -1.89 -7.51
N LEU A 64 -4.85 -2.84 -8.44
CA LEU A 64 -4.64 -2.52 -9.85
C LEU A 64 -5.94 -2.29 -10.63
N GLU A 65 -7.09 -2.73 -10.11
CA GLU A 65 -8.43 -2.68 -10.74
C GLU A 65 -8.41 -3.07 -12.23
N PRO A 66 -8.02 -4.31 -12.59
CA PRO A 66 -7.88 -4.75 -13.98
C PRO A 66 -9.20 -4.71 -14.77
N GLN A 67 -10.36 -4.53 -14.12
CA GLN A 67 -11.66 -4.30 -14.76
C GLN A 67 -11.81 -2.87 -15.30
N ARG A 68 -11.04 -1.92 -14.78
CA ARG A 68 -11.15 -0.48 -15.08
C ARG A 68 -9.89 0.07 -15.73
N ARG A 69 -8.73 -0.57 -15.53
CA ARG A 69 -7.43 -0.13 -16.06
C ARG A 69 -6.94 -1.03 -17.19
N SER A 70 -6.36 -0.41 -18.21
CA SER A 70 -5.59 -1.13 -19.24
C SER A 70 -4.31 -1.70 -18.64
N LYS A 71 -3.67 -2.62 -19.37
CA LYS A 71 -2.37 -3.18 -18.98
C LYS A 71 -1.33 -2.07 -18.76
N GLU A 72 -1.28 -1.09 -19.65
CA GLU A 72 -0.35 0.03 -19.63
C GLU A 72 -0.59 0.90 -18.40
N GLN A 73 -1.85 1.19 -18.07
CA GLN A 73 -2.21 1.93 -16.85
C GLN A 73 -1.83 1.16 -15.58
N MET A 74 -1.96 -0.17 -15.56
CA MET A 74 -1.50 -0.99 -14.43
C MET A 74 0.02 -0.97 -14.29
N LEU A 75 0.76 -1.00 -15.41
CA LEU A 75 2.21 -0.90 -15.40
C LEU A 75 2.67 0.47 -14.90
N GLU A 76 2.03 1.55 -15.34
CA GLU A 76 2.29 2.91 -14.86
C GLU A 76 2.11 3.02 -13.33
N LEU A 77 1.09 2.40 -12.74
CA LEU A 77 0.92 2.38 -11.27
C LEU A 77 2.08 1.69 -10.54
N VAL A 78 2.60 0.59 -11.11
CA VAL A 78 3.74 -0.13 -10.53
C VAL A 78 5.02 0.69 -10.69
N VAL A 79 5.19 1.37 -11.84
CA VAL A 79 6.32 2.28 -12.06
C VAL A 79 6.26 3.46 -11.10
N LEU A 80 5.08 4.06 -10.89
CA LEU A 80 4.88 5.14 -9.95
C LEU A 80 5.24 4.73 -8.52
N GLU A 81 4.77 3.56 -8.06
CA GLU A 81 5.15 3.00 -6.75
C GLU A 81 6.68 2.93 -6.61
N GLN A 82 7.36 2.38 -7.62
CA GLN A 82 8.81 2.22 -7.60
C GLN A 82 9.54 3.57 -7.68
N PHE A 83 9.04 4.50 -8.49
CA PHE A 83 9.59 5.85 -8.62
C PHE A 83 9.55 6.59 -7.28
N LEU A 84 8.40 6.59 -6.61
CA LEU A 84 8.26 7.19 -5.28
C LEU A 84 9.18 6.52 -4.25
N ALA A 85 9.43 5.22 -4.35
CA ALA A 85 10.29 4.49 -3.42
C ALA A 85 11.78 4.87 -3.54
N ILE A 86 12.26 5.23 -4.73
CA ILE A 86 13.67 5.57 -4.99
C ILE A 86 14.00 7.05 -4.80
N LEU A 87 12.99 7.92 -4.67
CA LEU A 87 13.21 9.34 -4.45
C LEU A 87 13.94 9.59 -3.12
N PRO A 88 14.83 10.62 -3.06
CA PRO A 88 15.40 11.09 -1.81
C PRO A 88 14.31 11.42 -0.78
N PRO A 89 14.55 11.22 0.53
CA PRO A 89 13.52 11.40 1.56
C PRO A 89 12.81 12.76 1.52
N GLU A 90 13.53 13.83 1.23
CA GLU A 90 13.06 15.21 1.17
C GLU A 90 12.06 15.38 0.02
N VAL A 91 12.47 14.97 -1.18
CA VAL A 91 11.65 15.01 -2.40
C VAL A 91 10.44 14.09 -2.25
N ARG A 92 10.64 12.88 -1.72
CA ARG A 92 9.57 11.92 -1.49
C ARG A 92 8.52 12.46 -0.52
N SER A 93 8.92 13.08 0.59
CA SER A 93 8.00 13.68 1.55
C SER A 93 7.17 14.80 0.90
N TRP A 94 7.80 15.61 0.05
CA TRP A 94 7.12 16.65 -0.72
C TRP A 94 6.09 16.05 -1.70
N VAL A 95 6.53 15.12 -2.55
CA VAL A 95 5.68 14.51 -3.57
C VAL A 95 4.54 13.69 -2.95
N CYS A 96 4.78 12.93 -1.88
CA CYS A 96 3.74 12.15 -1.19
C CYS A 96 2.72 13.03 -0.44
N GLY A 97 3.06 14.29 -0.12
CA GLY A 97 2.10 15.26 0.41
C GLY A 97 1.08 15.72 -0.64
N CYS A 98 1.39 15.53 -1.92
CA CYS A 98 0.49 15.77 -3.04
C CYS A 98 -0.08 14.42 -3.48
N HIS A 99 -1.41 14.29 -3.56
CA HIS A 99 -2.04 13.08 -4.09
C HIS A 99 -1.67 12.90 -5.57
N VAL A 100 -0.73 12.00 -5.86
CA VAL A 100 -0.24 11.70 -7.22
C VAL A 100 -0.79 10.38 -7.73
N GLU A 101 -1.28 10.37 -8.97
CA GLU A 101 -1.86 9.19 -9.60
C GLU A 101 -1.05 8.71 -10.82
N THR A 102 -0.09 9.50 -11.28
CA THR A 102 0.72 9.23 -12.47
C THR A 102 2.19 9.56 -12.26
N CYS A 103 3.08 8.88 -13.01
CA CYS A 103 4.51 9.20 -13.03
C CYS A 103 4.76 10.65 -13.47
N ALA A 104 4.01 11.14 -14.47
CA ALA A 104 4.15 12.49 -14.98
C ALA A 104 3.89 13.56 -13.89
N GLN A 105 2.85 13.37 -13.07
CA GLN A 105 2.57 14.28 -11.94
C GLN A 105 3.70 14.23 -10.89
N ALA A 106 4.16 13.02 -10.54
CA ALA A 106 5.23 12.85 -9.58
C ALA A 106 6.56 13.48 -10.04
N VAL A 107 6.89 13.35 -11.33
CA VAL A 107 8.06 13.99 -11.95
C VAL A 107 7.95 15.50 -11.92
N ALA A 108 6.81 16.07 -12.35
CA ALA A 108 6.61 17.52 -12.34
C ALA A 108 6.77 18.13 -10.94
N LEU A 109 6.27 17.44 -9.90
CA LEU A 109 6.43 17.87 -8.50
C LEU A 109 7.88 17.73 -8.00
N ALA A 110 8.57 16.65 -8.38
CA ALA A 110 9.96 16.42 -8.00
C ALA A 110 10.93 17.42 -8.66
N GLU A 111 10.67 17.79 -9.92
CA GLU A 111 11.42 18.82 -10.64
C GLU A 111 11.15 20.22 -10.06
N GLY A 112 9.90 20.54 -9.74
CA GLY A 112 9.53 21.80 -9.08
C GLY A 112 10.20 21.98 -7.72
N PHE A 113 10.33 20.91 -6.94
CA PHE A 113 11.06 20.94 -5.66
C PHE A 113 12.55 21.27 -5.85
N GLN A 114 13.19 20.69 -6.87
CA GLN A 114 14.61 20.97 -7.16
C GLN A 114 14.84 22.42 -7.61
N LEU A 115 13.92 22.97 -8.41
CA LEU A 115 14.02 24.35 -8.86
C LEU A 115 13.94 25.34 -7.69
N GLY A 116 13.01 25.11 -6.75
CA GLY A 116 12.87 25.95 -5.56
C GLY A 116 14.09 25.86 -4.61
N GLN A 117 14.73 24.70 -4.49
CA GLN A 117 15.98 24.55 -3.72
C GLN A 117 17.13 25.33 -4.35
N ALA A 118 17.24 25.34 -5.68
CA ALA A 118 18.30 26.05 -6.40
C ALA A 118 18.16 27.59 -6.35
N GLU A 119 16.96 28.10 -6.11
CA GLU A 119 16.70 29.53 -5.92
C GLU A 119 17.03 30.00 -4.49
N ASP A 120 16.78 29.17 -3.47
CA ASP A 120 17.10 29.44 -2.07
C ASP A 120 18.63 29.39 -1.80
N GLU A 121 19.38 28.50 -2.47
CA GLU A 121 20.85 28.41 -2.33
C GLU A 121 21.61 29.59 -2.99
N LYS A 122 20.93 30.42 -3.78
CA LYS A 122 21.51 31.60 -4.44
C LYS A 122 21.26 32.93 -3.72
N LEU A 123 20.55 32.91 -2.59
CA LEU A 123 20.33 34.08 -1.74
C LEU A 123 21.35 34.15 -0.60
#